data_AF-A0A920T0E5-F1
#
_entry.id   AF-A0A920T0E5-F1
#
_cell.length_a   1.000
_cell.length_b   1.000
_cell.length_c   1.000
_cell.angle_alpha   90.00
_cell.angle_beta   90.00
_cell.angle_gamma   90.00
#
_symmetry.space_group_name_H-M   'P 1'
#
loop_
_entity.id
_entity.type
_entity.pdbx_description
1 polymer ?
#
loop_
_entity_poly.entity_id
_entity_poly.type
_entity_poly.pdbx_seq_one_letter_code
_entity_poly.pdbx_strand_id
1 'polypeptide(L)' 'MDLGNNAEALLSRDQMIPRETFRVGDRLRALLVDVRSEQRGPQLFLSRTSPDMLIELLRLKFLKFQRK' A
#
# COMPACT_ATOMS: atom_id res chain seq x y z
N MET A 1 5.07 -0.58 -7.86
CA MET A 1 4.66 0.81 -7.57
C MET A 1 5.88 1.56 -7.15
N ASP A 2 6.15 2.69 -7.79
CA ASP A 2 7.24 3.57 -7.39
C ASP A 2 6.76 4.44 -6.20
N LEU A 3 7.52 4.42 -5.11
CA LEU A 3 7.23 5.23 -3.92
C LEU A 3 8.17 6.44 -3.79
N GLY A 4 9.07 6.67 -4.75
CA GLY A 4 10.14 7.64 -4.67
C GLY A 4 11.36 7.13 -3.89
N ASN A 5 12.47 7.89 -3.92
CA ASN A 5 13.74 7.54 -3.27
C ASN A 5 14.27 6.13 -3.60
N ASN A 6 14.11 5.68 -4.85
CA ASN A 6 14.49 4.34 -5.32
C ASN A 6 13.85 3.18 -4.54
N ALA A 7 12.73 3.42 -3.85
CA ALA A 7 11.97 2.38 -3.17
C ALA A 7 10.89 1.83 -4.09
N GLU A 8 10.92 0.52 -4.32
CA GLU A 8 9.91 -0.16 -5.12
C GLU A 8 8.96 -0.95 -4.22
N ALA A 9 7.67 -0.86 -4.54
CA ALA A 9 6.62 -1.63 -3.89
C ALA A 9 6.02 -2.69 -4.82
N LEU A 10 5.86 -3.90 -4.32
CA LEU A 10 5.18 -5.00 -4.95
C LEU A 10 3.82 -5.21 -4.28
N LEU A 11 2.76 -5.19 -5.10
CA LEU A 11 1.43 -5.66 -4.71
C LEU A 11 1.13 -6.89 -5.57
N SER A 12 1.22 -8.07 -4.98
CA SER A 12 0.95 -9.32 -5.68
C SER A 12 -0.56 -9.51 -5.89
N ARG A 13 -0.94 -10.35 -6.86
CA ARG A 13 -2.35 -10.52 -7.26
C ARG A 13 -3.24 -11.08 -6.15
N ASP A 14 -2.70 -11.96 -5.31
CA ASP A 14 -3.36 -12.53 -4.13
C ASP A 14 -3.57 -11.48 -3.02
N GLN A 15 -2.78 -10.41 -3.04
CA GLN A 15 -2.87 -9.28 -2.12
C GLN A 15 -3.73 -8.13 -2.67
N MET A 16 -4.31 -8.28 -3.87
CA MET A 16 -5.26 -7.34 -4.47
C MET A 16 -6.70 -7.72 -4.14
N ILE A 17 -7.57 -6.71 -4.01
CA ILE A 17 -9.01 -6.96 -3.87
C ILE A 17 -9.54 -7.51 -5.21
N PRO A 18 -10.36 -8.57 -5.21
CA PRO A 18 -10.93 -9.11 -6.44
C PRO A 18 -11.66 -8.04 -7.25
N ARG A 19 -11.44 -8.04 -8.57
CA ARG A 19 -12.03 -7.12 -9.57
C ARG A 19 -11.55 -5.67 -9.49
N GLU A 20 -10.57 -5.38 -8.63
CA GLU A 20 -9.94 -4.07 -8.62
C GLU A 20 -9.05 -3.88 -9.86
N THR A 21 -9.23 -2.76 -10.56
CA THR A 21 -8.45 -2.43 -11.76
C THR A 21 -7.60 -1.20 -11.49
N PHE A 22 -6.30 -1.28 -11.78
CA PHE A 22 -5.37 -0.17 -11.67
C PHE A 22 -4.76 0.15 -13.03
N ARG A 23 -4.60 1.43 -13.31
CA ARG A 23 -3.83 1.95 -14.44
C ARG A 23 -2.50 2.52 -13.96
N VAL A 24 -1.54 2.59 -14.86
CA VAL A 24 -0.28 3.29 -14.61
C VAL A 24 -0.60 4.75 -14.28
N GLY A 25 -0.06 5.25 -13.16
CA GLY A 25 -0.31 6.60 -12.65
C GLY A 25 -1.41 6.70 -11.59
N ASP A 26 -2.22 5.64 -11.39
CA ASP A 26 -3.22 5.64 -10.32
C ASP A 26 -2.55 5.70 -8.95
N ARG A 27 -3.03 6.60 -8.09
CA ARG A 27 -2.59 6.69 -6.69
C ARG A 27 -3.37 5.70 -5.84
N LEU A 28 -2.65 4.70 -5.37
CA LEU A 28 -3.16 3.65 -4.50
C LEU A 28 -2.71 3.87 -3.05
N ARG A 29 -3.52 3.40 -2.09
CA ARG A 29 -3.09 3.17 -0.71
C ARG A 29 -3.15 1.68 -0.42
N ALA A 30 -2.12 1.11 0.19
CA ALA A 30 -2.11 -0.27 0.63
C ALA A 30 -1.40 -0.38 1.98
N LEU A 31 -1.66 -1.47 2.69
CA LEU A 31 -0.96 -1.80 3.93
C LEU A 31 0.45 -2.31 3.58
N LEU A 32 1.48 -1.82 4.25
CA LEU A 32 2.82 -2.37 4.17
C LEU A 32 2.91 -3.61 5.08
N VAL A 33 3.23 -4.77 4.51
CA VAL A 33 3.26 -6.05 5.25
C VAL A 33 4.68 -6.59 5.46
N ASP A 34 5.60 -6.31 4.56
CA ASP A 34 7.00 -6.77 4.67
C ASP A 34 7.94 -5.79 3.95
N VAL A 35 9.17 -5.71 4.43
CA VAL A 35 10.25 -4.89 3.86
C VAL A 35 11.48 -5.77 3.70
N ARG A 36 11.94 -5.94 2.46
CA ARG A 36 13.15 -6.73 2.18
C ARG A 36 14.22 -5.85 1.58
N SER A 37 15.43 -5.96 2.10
CA SER A 37 16.60 -5.29 1.55
C SER A 37 17.19 -6.14 0.42
N GLU A 38 17.06 -5.66 -0.82
CA GLU A 38 17.64 -6.30 -2.00
C GLU A 38 18.85 -5.51 -2.51
N GLN A 39 19.68 -6.13 -3.35
CA GLN A 39 20.89 -5.48 -3.90
C GLN A 39 20.61 -4.18 -4.67
N ARG A 40 19.40 -4.03 -5.21
CA ARG A 40 18.97 -2.88 -6.02
C ARG A 40 18.15 -1.84 -5.24
N GLY A 41 18.03 -2.00 -3.92
CA GLY A 41 17.22 -1.15 -3.06
C GLY A 41 16.20 -1.95 -2.25
N PRO A 42 15.54 -1.30 -1.27
CA PRO A 42 14.50 -1.96 -0.50
C PRO A 42 13.28 -2.25 -1.37
N GLN A 43 12.80 -3.49 -1.29
CA GLN A 43 11.54 -3.91 -1.88
C GLN A 43 10.46 -4.01 -0.79
N LEU A 44 9.35 -3.35 -1.03
CA LEU A 44 8.24 -3.23 -0.10
C LEU A 44 7.09 -4.13 -0.56
N PHE A 45 6.56 -4.96 0.32
CA PHE A 45 5.44 -5.84 0.00
C PHE A 45 4.17 -5.25 0.59
N LEU A 46 3.15 -5.15 -0.25
CA LEU A 46 1.90 -4.48 0.07
C LEU A 46 0.73 -5.46 0.10
N SER A 47 -0.28 -5.13 0.90
CA SER A 47 -1.57 -5.83 0.95
C SER A 47 -2.76 -4.89 0.93
N ARG A 48 -3.80 -5.28 0.20
CA ARG A 48 -5.13 -4.66 0.22
C ARG A 48 -6.23 -5.60 0.70
N THR A 49 -5.91 -6.87 0.90
CA THR A 49 -6.83 -7.90 1.37
C THR A 49 -6.76 -8.10 2.88
N SER A 50 -5.70 -7.63 3.55
CA SER A 50 -5.60 -7.68 5.02
C SER A 50 -6.73 -6.88 5.70
N PRO A 51 -7.39 -7.44 6.73
CA PRO A 51 -8.36 -6.72 7.56
C PRO A 51 -7.81 -5.42 8.17
N ASP A 52 -6.51 -5.39 8.50
CA ASP A 52 -5.85 -4.23 9.11
C ASP A 52 -5.83 -3.01 8.20
N MET A 53 -5.96 -3.21 6.88
CA MET A 53 -6.06 -2.13 5.91
C MET A 53 -7.25 -1.20 6.22
N LEU A 54 -8.41 -1.78 6.55
CA LEU A 54 -9.62 -1.02 6.85
C LEU A 54 -9.47 -0.25 8.16
N ILE A 55 -8.87 -0.88 9.18
CA ILE A 55 -8.65 -0.27 10.50
C ILE A 55 -7.77 0.98 10.34
N GLU A 56 -6.64 0.85 9.66
CA GLU A 56 -5.70 1.96 9.46
C GLU A 56 -6.29 3.05 8.57
N LEU A 57 -7.06 2.67 7.54
CA LEU A 57 -7.73 3.65 6.67
C LEU A 57 -8.77 4.48 7.44
N LEU A 58 -9.56 3.84 8.30
CA LEU A 58 -10.51 4.51 9.18
C LEU A 58 -9.78 5.44 10.15
N ARG A 59 -8.76 4.94 10.85
CA ARG A 59 -7.96 5.73 11.81
C ARG A 59 -7.42 7.01 11.18
N LEU A 60 -6.83 6.91 9.99
CA LEU A 60 -6.31 8.06 9.25
C LEU A 60 -7.39 9.07 8.87
N LYS A 61 -8.60 8.61 8.53
CA LYS A 61 -9.72 9.49 8.15
C LYS A 61 -10.32 10.19 9.36
N PHE A 62 -10.54 9.46 10.46
CA PHE A 62 -11.04 10.02 11.71
C PHE A 62 -10.09 11.05 12.32
N LEU A 63 -8.79 10.76 12.35
CA LEU A 63 -7.79 11.72 12.84
C LEU A 63 -7.79 13.01 12.03
N LYS A 64 -7.98 12.92 10.71
CA LYS A 64 -8.08 14.09 9.82
C LYS A 64 -9.37 14.88 10.01
N PHE A 65 -10.45 14.20 10.39
CA PHE A 65 -11.73 14.85 10.68
C PHE A 65 -11.63 15.71 11.94
N GLN A 66 -11.01 15.22 13.01
CA GLN A 66 -10.83 15.97 14.27
C GLN A 66 -9.90 17.19 14.17
N ARG A 67 -9.11 17.29 13.09
CA ARG A 67 -8.17 18.40 12.84
C ARG A 67 -8.69 19.42 11.83
N LYS A 68 -9.90 19.23 11.32
CA LYS A 68 -10.61 20.19 10.48
C LYS A 68 -11.69 20.88 11.29
#